data_AF-A0A2H1KPQ9-F1
#
_entry.id   AF-A0A2H1KPQ9-F1
#
_cell.length_a   1.000
_cell.length_b   1.000
_cell.length_c   1.000
_cell.angle_alpha   90.00
_cell.angle_beta   90.00
_cell.angle_gamma   90.00
#
_symmetry.space_group_name_H-M   'P 1'
#
loop_
_entity.id
_entity.type
_entity.pdbx_description
1 polymer ?
#
loop_
_entity_poly.entity_id
_entity_poly.type
_entity_poly.pdbx_seq_one_letter_code
_entity_poly.pdbx_strand_id
1 'polypeptide(L)' 'MIEKMMVADLGAGDHATVNSRGEFCLTLNGRTNFMSEREARRLWSNLGTLLRESAKWNG' A
#
# COMPACT_ATOMS: atom_id res chain seq x y z
N MET A 1 -11.21 -12.72 20.14
CA MET A 1 -11.48 -12.78 18.70
C MET A 1 -10.17 -12.51 17.99
N ILE A 2 -9.62 -13.47 17.23
CA ILE A 2 -8.37 -13.25 16.49
C ILE A 2 -8.74 -12.57 15.17
N GLU A 3 -8.22 -11.38 14.94
CA GLU A 3 -8.40 -10.67 13.67
C GLU A 3 -7.54 -11.28 12.59
N LYS A 4 -8.13 -11.51 11.41
CA LYS A 4 -7.36 -11.94 10.24
C LYS A 4 -6.68 -10.72 9.64
N MET A 5 -5.42 -10.87 9.25
CA MET A 5 -4.62 -9.80 8.69
C MET A 5 -3.85 -10.34 7.48
N MET A 6 -3.92 -9.62 6.37
CA MET A 6 -3.04 -9.83 5.23
C MET A 6 -1.94 -8.79 5.26
N VAL A 7 -0.72 -9.20 4.89
CA VAL A 7 0.47 -8.35 4.84
C VAL A 7 1.10 -8.48 3.46
N ALA A 8 1.39 -7.36 2.83
CA ALA A 8 2.24 -7.26 1.65
C ALA A 8 3.57 -6.63 2.07
N ASP A 9 4.66 -7.36 1.87
CA ASP A 9 6.02 -6.85 2.03
C ASP A 9 6.38 -5.97 0.83
N LEU A 10 6.80 -4.74 1.10
CA LEU A 10 7.19 -3.75 0.09
C LEU A 10 8.72 -3.61 -0.02
N GLY A 11 9.48 -4.36 0.81
CA GLY A 11 10.93 -4.30 0.90
C GLY A 11 11.42 -3.28 1.94
N ALA A 12 12.67 -3.42 2.37
CA ALA A 12 13.32 -2.50 3.32
C ALA A 12 12.59 -2.30 4.67
N GLY A 13 11.76 -3.26 5.09
CA GLY A 13 10.94 -3.16 6.30
C GLY A 13 9.60 -2.45 6.10
N ASP A 14 9.33 -1.97 4.89
CA ASP A 14 8.06 -1.36 4.51
C ASP A 14 7.01 -2.43 4.23
N HIS A 15 5.78 -2.16 4.63
CA HIS A 15 4.69 -3.13 4.49
C HIS A 15 3.33 -2.44 4.39
N ALA A 16 2.41 -3.08 3.68
CA ALA A 16 1.00 -2.72 3.66
C ALA A 16 0.17 -3.85 4.28
N THR A 17 -0.87 -3.49 5.03
CA THR A 17 -1.69 -4.46 5.74
C THR A 17 -3.17 -4.15 5.59
N VAL A 18 -3.99 -5.19 5.56
CA VAL A 18 -5.45 -5.08 5.67
C VAL A 18 -5.95 -6.11 6.66
N ASN A 19 -6.79 -5.67 7.61
CA ASN A 19 -7.41 -6.58 8.57
C ASN A 19 -8.82 -7.01 8.11
N SER A 20 -9.42 -7.96 8.84
CA SER A 20 -10.77 -8.47 8.56
C SER A 20 -11.89 -7.44 8.68
N ARG A 21 -11.60 -6.23 9.18
CA ARG A 21 -12.54 -5.10 9.25
C ARG A 21 -12.43 -4.17 8.05
N GLY A 22 -11.48 -4.41 7.14
CA GLY A 22 -11.20 -3.56 5.98
C GLY A 22 -10.40 -2.31 6.34
N GLU A 23 -9.73 -2.27 7.48
CA GLU A 23 -8.84 -1.17 7.85
C GLU A 23 -7.49 -1.38 7.14
N PHE A 24 -7.08 -0.38 6.36
CA PHE A 24 -5.82 -0.40 5.62
C PHE A 24 -4.76 0.41 6.36
N CYS A 25 -3.55 -0.11 6.37
CA CYS A 25 -2.40 0.51 7.01
C CYS A 25 -1.18 0.35 6.10
N LEU A 26 -0.41 1.43 5.94
CA LEU A 26 0.80 1.48 5.15
C LEU A 26 1.94 2.01 6.02
N THR A 27 2.97 1.21 6.22
CA THR A 27 4.20 1.58 6.92
C THR A 27 5.30 1.78 5.90
N LEU A 28 5.82 3.01 5.80
CA LEU A 28 6.96 3.38 4.97
C LEU A 28 8.02 4.09 5.80
N ASN A 29 9.27 3.64 5.74
CA ASN A 29 10.40 4.19 6.48
C ASN A 29 10.08 4.39 7.98
N GLY A 30 9.44 3.38 8.59
CA GLY A 30 9.03 3.41 10.00
C GLY A 30 7.86 4.35 10.32
N ARG A 31 7.21 4.94 9.32
CA ARG A 31 6.01 5.78 9.50
C ARG A 31 4.77 5.07 9.02
N THR A 32 3.79 4.96 9.90
CA THR A 32 2.53 4.25 9.63
C THR A 32 1.39 5.22 9.35
N ASN A 33 0.66 4.99 8.27
CA ASN A 33 -0.53 5.74 7.89
C ASN A 33 -1.74 4.80 7.78
N PHE A 34 -2.82 5.14 8.46
CA PHE A 34 -4.11 4.45 8.35
C PHE A 34 -4.95 5.09 7.26
N MET A 35 -5.65 4.28 6.49
CA MET A 35 -6.49 4.75 5.39
C MET A 35 -7.68 3.82 5.17
N SER A 36 -8.70 4.34 4.48
CA SER A 36 -9.81 3.56 3.99
C SER A 36 -9.42 2.69 2.78
N GLU A 37 -10.20 1.66 2.49
CA GLU A 37 -10.04 0.85 1.26
C GLU A 37 -10.02 1.72 -0.01
N ARG A 38 -10.89 2.73 -0.05
CA ARG A 38 -11.00 3.63 -1.20
C ARG A 38 -9.71 4.42 -1.41
N GLU A 39 -9.13 4.94 -0.34
CA GLU A 39 -7.87 5.68 -0.38
C GLU A 39 -6.71 4.76 -0.78
N ALA A 40 -6.65 3.55 -0.23
CA ALA A 40 -5.64 2.55 -0.61
C ALA A 40 -5.71 2.21 -2.10
N ARG A 41 -6.91 1.91 -2.63
CA ARG A 41 -7.11 1.63 -4.06
C ARG A 41 -6.65 2.79 -4.95
N ARG A 42 -6.97 4.02 -4.54
CA ARG A 42 -6.56 5.23 -5.29
C ARG A 42 -5.05 5.42 -5.26
N LEU A 43 -4.40 5.22 -4.12
CA LEU A 43 -2.95 5.29 -3.97
C LEU A 43 -2.25 4.32 -4.92
N TRP A 44 -2.64 3.03 -4.91
CA TRP A 44 -2.01 2.02 -5.78
C TRP A 44 -2.24 2.29 -7.27
N SER A 45 -3.43 2.76 -7.66
CA SER A 45 -3.72 3.15 -9.04
C SER A 45 -2.83 4.31 -9.52
N ASN A 46 -2.65 5.33 -8.67
CA ASN A 46 -1.78 6.46 -8.96
C ASN A 46 -0.31 6.02 -9.08
N LEU A 47 0.16 5.13 -8.20
CA LEU A 47 1.52 4.58 -8.28
C LEU A 47 1.74 3.82 -9.59
N GLY A 48 0.80 2.96 -9.98
CA GLY A 48 0.86 2.26 -11.25
C GLY A 48 0.91 3.21 -12.46
N THR A 49 0.21 4.34 -12.37
CA THR A 49 0.26 5.38 -13.41
C THR A 49 1.63 6.05 -13.45
N LEU A 50 2.20 6.42 -12.30
CA LEU A 50 3.54 7.00 -12.21
C LEU A 50 4.61 6.09 -12.80
N LEU A 51 4.58 4.79 -12.48
CA LEU A 51 5.52 3.81 -13.01
C LEU A 51 5.42 3.67 -14.53
N ARG A 52 4.20 3.67 -15.08
CA ARG A 52 4.00 3.65 -16.54
C ARG A 52 4.55 4.89 -17.23
N GLU A 53 4.35 6.08 -16.66
CA GLU A 53 4.89 7.31 -17.22
C GLU A 53 6.43 7.33 -17.14
N SER A 54 7.02 6.90 -16.02
CA SER A 54 8.48 6.77 -15.86
C SER A 54 9.09 5.84 -16.92
N ALA A 55 8.43 4.72 -17.22
CA ALA A 55 8.91 3.78 -18.22
C ALA A 55 9.03 4.40 -19.63
N LYS A 56 8.20 5.40 -19.97
CA LYS A 56 8.29 6.10 -21.26
C LYS A 56 9.55 6.96 -21.41
N TRP A 57 10.17 7.35 -20.30
CA TRP A 57 11.37 8.19 -20.31
C TRP A 57 12.66 7.37 -20.27
N ASN A 58 12.57 6.14 -19.75
CA ASN A 58 13.72 5.29 -19.46
C ASN A 58 13.81 4.03 -20.34
N GLY A 59 12.86 3.82 -21.24
CA GLY A 59 12.87 2.77 -22.28
C GLY A 59 13.04 3.39 -23.66
#